data_AF-A0A0C2MPS8-F1
#
_entry.id   AF-A0A0C2MPS8-F1
#
_cell.length_a   1.000
_cell.length_b   1.000
_cell.length_c   1.000
_cell.angle_alpha   90.00
_cell.angle_beta   90.00
_cell.angle_gamma   90.00
#
_symmetry.space_group_name_H-M   'P 1'
#
loop_
_entity.id
_entity.type
_entity.pdbx_description
1 polymer ?
#
loop_
_entity_poly.entity_id
_entity_poly.type
_entity_poly.pdbx_seq_one_letter_code
_entity_poly.pdbx_strand_id
1 'polypeptide(L)'
;MTAVNPLADGVKPWMIDAKRSIKCSEYNLDILYDSKRARATEYPPSLCVARRGTPVSFRLEAHKLAVDAKHLGLHLITKVKSLEKLIEVTPAKAYKAHFQCKVDERDGKTFLVTLQTTTSAPVGLYSVSVSDGSRSVTEPLPLFIVFNPLDASDEVYADEKSLMDDYLDNPSTRMHYGSAYSHGRRTYKLDQVLLLFRIFNPLKS
;
A
#
# COMPACT_ATOMS: atom_id res chain seq x y z
N MET A 1 -25.13 5.07 16.00
CA MET A 1 -24.28 6.14 15.44
C MET A 1 -23.74 5.62 14.12
N THR A 2 -24.14 6.25 13.02
CA THR A 2 -23.88 5.81 11.65
C THR A 2 -22.39 5.95 11.34
N ALA A 3 -21.73 4.83 11.04
CA ALA A 3 -20.34 4.82 10.59
C ALA A 3 -20.23 5.62 9.29
N VAL A 4 -19.44 6.69 9.30
CA VAL A 4 -19.05 7.40 8.08
C VAL A 4 -18.07 6.47 7.37
N ASN A 5 -18.60 5.76 6.37
CA ASN A 5 -17.82 4.90 5.49
C ASN A 5 -16.92 5.79 4.62
N PRO A 6 -15.59 5.76 4.73
CA PRO A 6 -14.73 6.61 3.90
C PRO A 6 -14.69 6.19 2.42
N LEU A 7 -15.45 5.16 2.02
CA LEU A 7 -15.58 4.71 0.63
C LEU A 7 -16.42 5.64 -0.28
N ALA A 8 -16.96 6.76 0.22
CA ALA A 8 -17.94 7.58 -0.50
C ALA A 8 -17.39 8.86 -1.18
N ASP A 9 -16.09 8.95 -1.48
CA ASP A 9 -15.59 10.01 -2.37
C ASP A 9 -15.31 9.42 -3.75
N GLY A 10 -16.18 9.78 -4.71
CA GLY A 10 -16.32 9.25 -6.06
C GLY A 10 -15.16 9.48 -7.04
N VAL A 11 -13.92 9.45 -6.57
CA VAL A 11 -12.76 9.36 -7.45
C VAL A 11 -12.69 7.93 -7.98
N LYS A 12 -13.14 7.75 -9.22
CA LYS A 12 -12.96 6.50 -9.96
C LYS A 12 -11.47 6.12 -9.93
N PRO A 13 -11.10 4.88 -9.55
CA PRO A 13 -9.69 4.46 -9.46
C PRO A 13 -8.86 4.74 -10.72
N TRP A 14 -9.52 4.74 -11.88
CA TRP A 14 -8.98 5.11 -13.18
C TRP A 14 -8.43 6.55 -13.29
N MET A 15 -8.81 7.44 -12.39
CA MET A 15 -8.41 8.86 -12.35
C MET A 15 -7.26 9.13 -11.36
N ILE A 16 -6.76 8.10 -10.68
CA ILE A 16 -5.63 8.24 -9.75
C ILE A 16 -4.33 8.23 -10.56
N ASP A 17 -3.45 9.19 -10.30
CA ASP A 17 -2.12 9.23 -10.92
C ASP A 17 -1.28 8.01 -10.50
N ALA A 18 -0.54 7.47 -11.47
CA ALA A 18 0.37 6.36 -11.22
C ALA A 18 1.45 6.77 -10.20
N LYS A 19 1.58 5.99 -9.13
CA LYS A 19 2.68 6.14 -8.16
C LYS A 19 3.96 5.51 -8.66
N ARG A 20 3.82 4.40 -9.38
CA ARG A 20 4.94 3.66 -9.95
C ARG A 20 4.48 2.93 -11.20
N SER A 21 5.35 2.87 -12.19
CA SER A 21 5.10 2.24 -13.47
C SER A 21 6.22 1.28 -13.84
N ILE A 22 5.87 0.13 -14.41
CA ILE A 22 6.76 -0.72 -15.19
C ILE A 22 6.28 -0.64 -16.63
N LYS A 23 7.21 -0.45 -17.56
CA LYS A 23 6.94 -0.47 -19.00
C LYS A 23 7.89 -1.45 -19.65
N CYS A 24 7.36 -2.43 -20.36
CA CYS A 24 8.14 -3.35 -21.17
C CYS A 24 7.48 -3.54 -22.54
N SER A 25 8.05 -4.40 -23.38
CA SER A 25 7.56 -4.66 -24.72
C SER A 25 6.19 -5.36 -24.76
N GLU A 26 5.77 -5.99 -23.65
CA GLU A 26 4.56 -6.80 -23.57
C GLU A 26 3.40 -6.10 -22.85
N TYR A 27 3.69 -5.24 -21.88
CA TYR A 27 2.69 -4.54 -21.09
C TYR A 27 3.20 -3.24 -20.45
N ASN A 28 2.27 -2.39 -20.02
CA ASN A 28 2.49 -1.37 -18.99
C ASN A 28 1.75 -1.77 -17.72
N LEU A 29 2.40 -1.60 -16.56
CA LEU A 29 1.79 -1.84 -15.25
C LEU A 29 1.99 -0.62 -14.37
N ASP A 30 0.89 0.00 -13.96
CA ASP A 30 0.90 1.13 -13.03
C ASP A 30 0.28 0.75 -11.69
N ILE A 31 0.89 1.16 -10.58
CA ILE A 31 0.23 1.18 -9.27
C ILE A 31 -0.46 2.52 -9.09
N LEU A 32 -1.78 2.48 -8.90
CA LEU A 32 -2.63 3.63 -8.67
C LEU A 32 -3.01 3.68 -7.20
N TYR A 33 -2.51 4.69 -6.49
CA TYR A 33 -2.82 4.93 -5.09
C TYR A 33 -2.76 6.43 -4.74
N ASP A 34 -3.81 6.95 -4.12
CA ASP A 34 -3.85 8.34 -3.69
C ASP A 34 -3.04 8.54 -2.39
N SER A 35 -1.73 8.74 -2.55
CA SER A 35 -0.82 8.94 -1.42
C SER A 35 -1.08 10.23 -0.65
N LYS A 36 -1.75 11.23 -1.25
CA LYS A 36 -2.11 12.47 -0.54
C LYS A 36 -3.22 12.19 0.44
N ARG A 37 -4.29 11.56 -0.03
CA ARG A 37 -5.42 11.14 0.81
C ARG A 37 -4.98 10.16 1.89
N ALA A 38 -4.02 9.29 1.56
CA ALA A 38 -3.46 8.34 2.51
C ALA A 38 -2.42 8.93 3.47
N ARG A 39 -2.09 10.23 3.42
CA ARG A 39 -0.98 10.82 4.19
C ARG A 39 0.30 9.98 4.11
N ALA A 40 0.71 9.72 2.88
CA ALA A 40 1.86 8.87 2.54
C ALA A 40 2.76 9.54 1.48
N THR A 41 2.67 10.86 1.30
CA THR A 41 3.46 11.62 0.32
C THR A 41 4.93 11.74 0.66
N GLU A 42 5.27 11.70 1.95
CA GLU A 42 6.66 11.84 2.40
C GLU A 42 7.51 10.59 2.08
N TYR A 43 6.86 9.44 1.83
CA TYR A 43 7.56 8.21 1.49
C TYR A 43 8.31 8.30 0.16
N PRO A 44 9.45 7.61 0.03
CA PRO A 44 10.22 7.60 -1.21
C PRO A 44 9.34 7.21 -2.41
N PRO A 45 9.43 7.93 -3.55
CA PRO A 45 8.63 7.62 -4.74
C PRO A 45 8.81 6.18 -5.27
N SER A 46 9.93 5.55 -4.95
CA SER A 46 10.21 4.16 -5.31
C SER A 46 9.35 3.14 -4.55
N LEU A 47 8.71 3.52 -3.44
CA LEU A 47 7.92 2.63 -2.60
C LEU A 47 6.46 3.06 -2.63
N CYS A 48 5.56 2.17 -3.07
CA CYS A 48 4.13 2.41 -2.88
C CYS A 48 3.77 2.07 -1.43
N VAL A 49 3.43 3.08 -0.64
CA VAL A 49 2.97 2.90 0.74
C VAL A 49 1.47 3.08 0.79
N ALA A 50 0.76 2.02 1.16
CA ALA A 50 -0.68 1.99 1.28
C ALA A 50 -1.10 1.69 2.72
N ARG A 51 -2.21 2.28 3.17
CA ARG A 51 -2.82 1.97 4.45
C ARG A 51 -3.83 0.83 4.30
N ARG A 52 -3.80 -0.15 5.20
CA ARG A 52 -4.76 -1.26 5.23
C ARG A 52 -6.20 -0.73 5.36
N GLY A 53 -7.19 -1.45 4.86
CA GLY A 53 -8.57 -0.93 4.73
C GLY A 53 -8.78 -0.04 3.51
N THR A 54 -7.72 0.45 2.87
CA THR A 54 -7.83 1.27 1.65
C THR A 54 -7.53 0.43 0.40
N PRO A 55 -8.33 0.53 -0.67
CA PRO A 55 -8.04 -0.14 -1.94
C PRO A 55 -6.75 0.38 -2.60
N VAL A 56 -6.03 -0.53 -3.25
CA VAL A 56 -4.86 -0.22 -4.10
C VAL A 56 -5.10 -0.85 -5.47
N SER A 57 -5.00 -0.08 -6.54
CA SER A 57 -5.29 -0.58 -7.88
C SER A 57 -4.03 -0.70 -8.73
N PHE A 58 -4.04 -1.69 -9.61
CA PHE A 58 -2.97 -2.01 -10.55
C PHE A 58 -3.56 -1.92 -11.95
N ARG A 59 -3.16 -0.91 -12.72
CA ARG A 59 -3.60 -0.75 -14.11
C ARG A 59 -2.62 -1.48 -15.01
N LEU A 60 -3.09 -2.58 -15.59
CA LEU A 60 -2.37 -3.39 -16.57
C LEU A 60 -2.87 -3.04 -17.98
N GLU A 61 -1.98 -2.57 -18.83
CA GLU A 61 -2.22 -2.40 -20.27
C GLU A 61 -1.41 -3.47 -21.02
N ALA A 62 -2.08 -4.51 -21.49
CA ALA A 62 -1.49 -5.67 -22.16
C ALA A 62 -1.39 -5.44 -23.68
N HIS A 63 -0.18 -5.14 -24.16
CA HIS A 63 0.10 -4.92 -25.59
C HIS A 63 0.22 -6.22 -26.37
N LYS A 64 0.97 -7.16 -25.79
CA LYS A 64 1.27 -8.49 -26.35
C LYS A 64 1.04 -9.62 -25.35
N LEU A 65 0.90 -9.27 -24.07
CA LEU A 65 0.64 -10.22 -23.01
C LEU A 65 -0.76 -10.82 -23.17
N ALA A 66 -0.86 -12.14 -23.37
CA ALA A 66 -2.13 -12.83 -23.46
C ALA A 66 -2.72 -12.99 -22.04
N VAL A 67 -3.81 -12.28 -21.76
CA VAL A 67 -4.51 -12.31 -20.46
C VAL A 67 -6.02 -12.42 -20.66
N ASP A 68 -6.68 -13.11 -19.75
CA ASP A 68 -8.14 -13.17 -19.65
C ASP A 68 -8.57 -12.57 -18.30
N ALA A 69 -9.41 -11.54 -18.35
CA ALA A 69 -9.93 -10.87 -17.16
C ALA A 69 -10.52 -11.83 -16.12
N LYS A 70 -11.12 -12.96 -16.55
CA LYS A 70 -11.73 -13.95 -15.65
C LYS A 70 -10.71 -14.67 -14.77
N HIS A 71 -9.47 -14.74 -15.23
CA HIS A 71 -8.38 -15.43 -14.56
C HIS A 71 -7.42 -14.47 -13.88
N LEU A 72 -7.54 -13.16 -14.12
CA LEU A 72 -6.66 -12.16 -13.51
C LEU A 72 -6.81 -12.11 -11.98
N GLY A 73 -5.67 -11.97 -11.32
CA GLY A 73 -5.56 -11.82 -9.88
C GLY A 73 -4.25 -11.17 -9.47
N LEU A 74 -3.88 -11.35 -8.21
CA LEU A 74 -2.65 -10.83 -7.63
C LEU A 74 -1.92 -11.94 -6.89
N HIS A 75 -0.60 -12.00 -7.11
CA HIS A 75 0.33 -12.73 -6.25
C HIS A 75 1.04 -11.73 -5.36
N LEU A 76 0.92 -11.91 -4.05
CA LEU A 76 1.64 -11.14 -3.05
C LEU A 76 2.64 -12.08 -2.36
N ILE A 77 3.92 -11.74 -2.44
CA ILE A 77 5.00 -12.45 -1.75
C ILE A 77 5.46 -11.60 -0.57
N THR A 78 5.52 -12.20 0.62
CA THR A 78 6.07 -11.55 1.81
C THR A 78 7.00 -12.51 2.55
N LYS A 79 7.93 -11.97 3.35
CA LYS A 79 8.87 -12.77 4.14
C LYS A 79 8.38 -12.90 5.58
N VAL A 80 8.15 -14.13 6.01
CA VAL A 80 7.80 -14.46 7.40
C VAL A 80 8.87 -15.38 7.96
N LYS A 81 9.63 -14.90 8.96
CA LYS A 81 10.72 -15.68 9.58
C LYS A 81 11.72 -16.25 8.56
N SER A 82 12.14 -15.42 7.61
CA SER A 82 13.06 -15.76 6.51
C SER A 82 12.50 -16.74 5.46
N LEU A 83 11.25 -17.19 5.57
CA LEU A 83 10.57 -17.96 4.54
C LEU A 83 9.70 -17.05 3.67
N GLU A 84 9.75 -17.26 2.37
CA GLU A 84 8.83 -16.61 1.44
C GLU A 84 7.46 -17.25 1.53
N LYS A 85 6.45 -16.40 1.65
CA LYS A 85 5.05 -16.80 1.68
C LYS A 85 4.33 -16.17 0.50
N LEU A 86 3.86 -17.02 -0.40
CA LEU A 86 2.98 -16.65 -1.49
C LEU A 86 1.53 -16.53 -0.98
N ILE A 87 0.88 -15.44 -1.35
CA ILE A 87 -0.53 -15.16 -1.11
C ILE A 87 -1.17 -14.91 -2.47
N GLU A 88 -2.05 -15.80 -2.87
CA GLU A 88 -2.82 -15.68 -4.11
C GLU A 88 -4.19 -15.07 -3.79
N VAL A 89 -4.54 -14.02 -4.54
CA VAL A 89 -5.82 -13.32 -4.39
C VAL A 89 -6.44 -13.18 -5.77
N THR A 90 -7.58 -13.82 -5.97
CA THR A 90 -8.36 -13.73 -7.23
C THR A 90 -9.78 -13.26 -6.92
N PRO A 91 -10.54 -12.76 -7.90
CA PRO A 91 -11.94 -12.36 -7.68
C PRO A 91 -12.80 -13.48 -7.09
N ALA A 92 -12.51 -14.74 -7.40
CA ALA A 92 -13.22 -15.91 -6.88
C ALA A 92 -12.73 -16.36 -5.49
N LYS A 93 -11.55 -15.90 -5.04
CA LYS A 93 -10.88 -16.42 -3.84
C LYS A 93 -10.23 -15.29 -3.04
N ALA A 94 -10.92 -14.91 -1.97
CA ALA A 94 -10.34 -14.07 -0.93
C ALA A 94 -9.30 -14.86 -0.10
N TYR A 95 -8.23 -14.19 0.34
CA TYR A 95 -7.24 -14.80 1.24
C TYR A 95 -7.49 -14.41 2.70
N LYS A 96 -7.85 -15.41 3.53
CA LYS A 96 -8.04 -15.30 4.99
C LYS A 96 -8.91 -14.10 5.41
N ALA A 97 -9.89 -13.73 4.58
CA ALA A 97 -10.71 -12.52 4.73
C ALA A 97 -9.94 -11.18 4.77
N HIS A 98 -8.61 -11.16 4.72
CA HIS A 98 -7.80 -9.94 4.77
C HIS A 98 -7.63 -9.28 3.40
N PHE A 99 -7.55 -10.10 2.35
CA PHE A 99 -7.30 -9.64 0.99
C PHE A 99 -8.40 -10.13 0.06
N GLN A 100 -8.94 -9.21 -0.72
CA GLN A 100 -9.87 -9.48 -1.81
C GLN A 100 -9.35 -8.81 -3.08
N CYS A 101 -9.74 -9.33 -4.23
CA CYS A 101 -9.35 -8.80 -5.52
C CYS A 101 -10.61 -8.50 -6.34
N LYS A 102 -10.59 -7.37 -7.06
CA LYS A 102 -11.59 -7.04 -8.08
C LYS A 102 -10.87 -6.77 -9.39
N VAL A 103 -11.45 -7.19 -10.50
CA VAL A 103 -10.89 -6.95 -11.83
C VAL A 103 -11.96 -6.25 -12.66
N ASP A 104 -11.61 -5.08 -13.18
CA ASP A 104 -12.43 -4.34 -14.14
C ASP A 104 -11.71 -4.28 -15.49
N GLU A 105 -12.37 -4.69 -16.56
CA GLU A 105 -11.87 -4.61 -17.92
C GLU A 105 -12.44 -3.38 -18.64
N ARG A 106 -11.60 -2.67 -19.41
CA ARG A 106 -12.03 -1.46 -20.14
C ARG A 106 -12.20 -1.69 -21.64
N ASP A 107 -11.26 -2.35 -22.29
CA ASP A 107 -11.17 -2.43 -23.76
C ASP A 107 -10.49 -3.72 -24.29
N GLY A 108 -10.53 -4.81 -23.51
CA GLY A 108 -9.86 -6.07 -23.87
C GLY A 108 -8.35 -6.08 -23.72
N LYS A 109 -7.71 -4.93 -23.50
CA LYS A 109 -6.27 -4.81 -23.29
C LYS A 109 -5.91 -4.09 -22.00
N THR A 110 -6.81 -3.27 -21.49
CA THR A 110 -6.63 -2.51 -20.27
C THR A 110 -7.48 -3.10 -19.15
N PHE A 111 -6.81 -3.50 -18.08
CA PHE A 111 -7.41 -4.11 -16.89
C PHE A 111 -7.04 -3.30 -15.66
N LEU A 112 -7.98 -3.16 -14.73
CA LEU A 112 -7.75 -2.61 -13.42
C LEU A 112 -7.94 -3.71 -12.39
N VAL A 113 -6.82 -4.19 -11.85
CA VAL A 113 -6.80 -5.20 -10.80
C VAL A 113 -6.69 -4.48 -9.47
N THR A 114 -7.73 -4.54 -8.63
CA THR A 114 -7.80 -3.80 -7.36
C THR A 114 -7.65 -4.75 -6.19
N LEU A 115 -6.60 -4.56 -5.41
CA LEU A 115 -6.42 -5.18 -4.11
C LEU A 115 -7.25 -4.42 -3.08
N GLN A 116 -8.22 -5.12 -2.48
CA GLN A 116 -8.94 -4.62 -1.31
C GLN A 116 -8.36 -5.29 -0.07
N THR A 117 -7.95 -4.47 0.89
CA THR A 117 -7.44 -4.93 2.18
C THR A 117 -8.46 -4.62 3.26
N THR A 118 -8.60 -5.47 4.28
CA THR A 118 -9.36 -5.12 5.49
C THR A 118 -8.49 -4.32 6.46
N THR A 119 -9.11 -3.67 7.44
CA THR A 119 -8.39 -3.02 8.54
C THR A 119 -7.70 -4.00 9.49
N SER A 120 -7.93 -5.31 9.35
CA SER A 120 -7.21 -6.37 10.05
C SER A 120 -6.08 -6.99 9.23
N ALA A 121 -5.84 -6.53 8.00
CA ALA A 121 -4.80 -7.07 7.15
C ALA A 121 -3.41 -6.91 7.80
N PRO A 122 -2.53 -7.92 7.69
CA PRO A 122 -1.17 -7.80 8.19
C PRO A 122 -0.43 -6.64 7.53
N VAL A 123 0.31 -5.88 8.34
CA VAL A 123 1.20 -4.82 7.86
C VAL A 123 2.54 -5.40 7.45
N GLY A 124 3.20 -4.82 6.46
CA GLY A 124 4.50 -5.27 5.99
C GLY A 124 4.79 -4.97 4.53
N LEU A 125 5.98 -5.39 4.09
CA LEU A 125 6.38 -5.32 2.69
C LEU A 125 5.89 -6.54 1.92
N TYR A 126 5.27 -6.26 0.79
CA TYR A 126 4.81 -7.22 -0.18
C TYR A 126 5.47 -6.95 -1.53
N SER A 127 5.86 -8.02 -2.19
CA SER A 127 6.23 -8.03 -3.60
C SER A 127 4.99 -8.47 -4.38
N VAL A 128 4.40 -7.59 -5.18
CA VAL A 128 3.08 -7.78 -5.79
C VAL A 128 3.20 -7.85 -7.31
N SER A 129 2.64 -8.88 -7.91
CA SER A 129 2.54 -9.04 -9.37
C SER A 129 1.12 -9.39 -9.77
N VAL A 130 0.70 -9.01 -10.96
CA VAL A 130 -0.54 -9.51 -11.56
C VAL A 130 -0.32 -10.98 -11.95
N SER A 131 -1.33 -11.83 -11.72
CA SER A 131 -1.31 -13.25 -12.07
C SER A 131 -2.47 -13.63 -12.97
N ASP A 132 -2.32 -14.74 -13.70
CA ASP A 132 -3.38 -15.40 -14.48
C ASP A 132 -4.09 -16.51 -13.68
N GLY A 133 -4.02 -16.43 -12.35
CA GLY A 133 -4.55 -17.45 -11.44
C GLY A 133 -3.67 -18.68 -11.26
N SER A 134 -2.61 -18.84 -12.06
CA SER A 134 -1.63 -19.92 -11.93
C SER A 134 -0.20 -19.43 -11.71
N ARG A 135 0.19 -18.36 -12.42
CA ARG A 135 1.53 -17.79 -12.37
C ARG A 135 1.48 -16.27 -12.44
N SER A 136 2.54 -15.64 -11.95
CA SER A 136 2.74 -14.21 -12.17
C SER A 136 2.98 -13.95 -13.66
N VAL A 137 2.26 -12.97 -14.21
CA VAL A 137 2.36 -12.55 -15.61
C VAL A 137 3.03 -11.17 -15.75
N THR A 138 3.28 -10.48 -14.64
CA THR A 138 4.05 -9.24 -14.59
C THR A 138 5.24 -9.37 -13.65
N GLU A 139 6.18 -8.45 -13.81
CA GLU A 139 7.23 -8.24 -12.83
C GLU A 139 6.63 -7.80 -11.48
N PRO A 140 7.27 -8.18 -10.36
CA PRO A 140 6.82 -7.76 -9.06
C PRO A 140 7.12 -6.28 -8.77
N LEU A 141 6.18 -5.62 -8.12
CA LEU A 141 6.32 -4.27 -7.59
C LEU A 141 6.23 -4.27 -6.06
N PRO A 142 7.04 -3.46 -5.36
CA PRO A 142 6.96 -3.36 -3.92
C PRO A 142 5.74 -2.55 -3.49
N LEU A 143 4.94 -3.15 -2.60
CA LEU A 143 3.81 -2.54 -1.91
C LEU A 143 4.04 -2.66 -0.40
N PHE A 144 4.13 -1.55 0.30
CA PHE A 144 4.24 -1.53 1.75
C PHE A 144 2.88 -1.20 2.35
N ILE A 145 2.29 -2.17 3.05
CA ILE A 145 1.00 -2.00 3.73
C ILE A 145 1.27 -1.60 5.17
N VAL A 146 0.73 -0.46 5.59
CA VAL A 146 0.86 0.08 6.96
C VAL A 146 -0.50 0.20 7.64
N PHE A 147 -0.47 0.45 8.94
CA PHE A 147 -1.65 0.75 9.74
C PHE A 147 -2.43 1.96 9.21
N ASN A 148 -3.74 1.99 9.47
CA ASN A 148 -4.62 3.04 8.99
C ASN A 148 -5.29 3.87 10.10
N PRO A 149 -4.58 4.85 10.67
CA PRO A 149 -5.16 5.70 11.71
C PRO A 149 -6.25 6.65 11.17
N LEU A 150 -6.48 6.69 9.85
CA LEU A 150 -7.53 7.50 9.21
C LEU A 150 -8.88 6.78 9.12
N ASP A 151 -8.93 5.47 9.37
CA ASP A 151 -10.15 4.65 9.25
C ASP A 151 -10.63 4.24 10.64
N ALA A 152 -11.87 4.61 10.97
CA ALA A 152 -12.52 4.31 12.25
C ALA A 152 -12.65 2.81 12.57
N SER A 153 -12.47 1.94 11.55
CA SER A 153 -12.50 0.48 11.71
C SER A 153 -11.12 -0.13 11.96
N ASP A 154 -10.05 0.67 11.94
CA ASP A 154 -8.68 0.24 12.26
C ASP A 154 -8.42 0.43 13.75
N GLU A 155 -7.66 -0.50 14.34
CA GLU A 155 -7.35 -0.50 15.77
C GLU A 155 -6.50 0.70 16.22
N VAL A 156 -5.82 1.36 15.29
CA VAL A 156 -5.01 2.55 15.56
C VAL A 156 -5.69 3.87 15.18
N TYR A 157 -7.01 3.85 14.96
CA TYR A 157 -7.76 5.04 14.58
C TYR A 157 -7.53 6.20 15.56
N ALA A 158 -7.32 7.40 15.01
CA ALA A 158 -7.28 8.64 15.74
C ALA A 158 -8.21 9.67 15.07
N ASP A 159 -9.24 10.10 15.80
CA ASP A 159 -10.24 11.06 15.35
C ASP A 159 -9.74 12.52 15.39
N GLU A 160 -8.82 12.81 16.31
CA GLU A 160 -8.28 14.15 16.47
C GLU A 160 -7.19 14.45 15.44
N LYS A 161 -7.45 15.46 14.60
CA LYS A 161 -6.51 15.87 13.54
C LYS A 161 -5.16 16.34 14.10
N SER A 162 -5.14 17.04 15.23
CA SER A 162 -3.93 17.50 15.91
C SER A 162 -3.01 16.33 16.29
N LEU A 163 -3.58 15.27 16.87
CA LEU A 163 -2.85 14.03 17.19
C LEU A 163 -2.28 13.41 15.92
N MET A 164 -3.04 13.41 14.83
CA MET A 164 -2.55 12.87 13.57
C MET A 164 -1.39 13.69 12.99
N ASP A 165 -1.46 15.01 13.07
CA ASP A 165 -0.36 15.89 12.64
C ASP A 165 0.91 15.65 13.50
N ASP A 166 0.75 15.44 14.81
CA ASP A 166 1.85 15.25 15.76
C ASP A 166 2.44 13.83 15.79
N TYR A 167 1.62 12.79 15.66
CA TYR A 167 2.07 11.40 15.83
C TYR A 167 2.33 10.67 14.51
N LEU A 168 1.73 11.12 13.41
CA LEU A 168 1.91 10.47 12.11
C LEU A 168 2.87 11.25 11.20
N ASP A 169 2.66 12.56 11.10
CA ASP A 169 3.32 13.38 10.09
C ASP A 169 4.51 14.16 10.64
N ASN A 170 4.60 14.38 11.96
CA ASN A 170 5.72 15.10 12.54
C ASN A 170 7.02 14.27 12.45
N PRO A 171 8.05 14.74 11.72
CA PRO A 171 9.31 14.00 11.56
C PRO A 171 10.24 14.15 12.78
N SER A 172 9.80 14.88 13.81
CA SER A 172 10.63 15.19 14.97
C SER A 172 9.82 15.20 16.27
N THR A 173 10.50 14.95 17.38
CA THR A 173 9.90 15.05 18.71
C THR A 173 10.81 15.83 19.65
N ARG A 174 10.22 16.32 20.74
CA ARG A 174 10.96 16.98 21.83
C ARG A 174 11.20 15.97 22.95
N MET A 175 12.47 15.66 23.18
CA MET A 175 12.89 14.85 24.31
C MET A 175 13.24 15.76 25.48
N HIS A 176 12.57 15.53 26.61
CA HIS A 176 12.87 16.19 27.87
C HIS A 176 13.88 15.34 28.65
N TYR A 177 14.88 15.97 29.26
CA TYR A 177 15.91 15.29 30.05
C TYR A 177 16.28 16.13 31.28
N GLY A 178 16.99 15.53 32.25
CA GLY A 178 17.36 16.17 33.50
C GLY A 178 16.51 15.68 34.66
N SER A 179 16.25 16.55 35.63
CA SER A 179 15.44 16.27 36.83
C SER A 179 14.19 17.15 36.88
N ALA A 180 13.32 16.90 37.86
CA ALA A 180 12.13 17.73 38.10
C ALA A 180 12.48 19.21 38.38
N TYR A 181 13.67 19.49 38.90
CA TYR A 181 14.12 20.84 39.28
C TYR A 181 15.06 21.51 38.27
N SER A 182 15.60 20.75 37.33
CA SER A 182 16.46 21.24 36.26
C SER A 182 16.33 20.33 35.05
N HIS A 183 15.57 20.78 34.05
CA HIS A 183 15.33 20.01 32.84
C HIS A 183 15.74 20.78 31.59
N GLY A 184 16.34 20.05 30.66
CA GLY A 184 16.62 20.51 29.31
C GLY A 184 15.64 19.92 28.31
N ARG A 185 15.69 20.45 27.08
CA ARG A 185 14.93 19.94 25.95
C ARG A 185 15.86 19.77 24.76
N ARG A 186 15.71 18.65 24.06
CA ARG A 186 16.42 18.36 22.82
C ARG A 186 15.41 17.98 21.74
N THR A 187 15.60 18.48 20.53
CA THR A 187 14.87 17.99 19.36
C THR A 187 15.52 16.69 18.87
N TYR A 188 14.70 15.68 18.62
CA TYR A 188 15.10 14.39 18.06
C TYR A 188 14.39 14.19 16.72
N LYS A 189 15.11 13.79 15.68
CA LYS A 189 14.53 13.45 14.37
C LYS A 189 14.15 11.98 14.39
N LEU A 190 12.90 11.67 14.07
CA LEU A 190 12.36 10.32 14.14
C LEU A 190 12.74 9.48 12.90
N ASP A 191 13.01 10.14 11.76
CA ASP A 191 13.41 9.51 10.49
C ASP A 191 12.51 8.32 10.06
N GLN A 192 11.26 8.26 10.54
CA GLN A 192 10.32 7.14 10.36
C GLN A 192 10.08 6.79 8.88
N VAL A 193 10.18 7.77 8.00
CA VAL A 193 9.99 7.61 6.56
C VAL A 193 11.29 7.21 5.84
N LEU A 194 12.44 7.70 6.32
CA LEU A 194 13.77 7.47 5.74
C LEU A 194 14.37 6.11 6.14
N LEU A 195 14.14 5.66 7.37
CA LEU A 195 14.58 4.36 7.87
C LEU A 195 13.98 3.20 7.07
N LEU A 196 12.72 3.35 6.67
CA LEU A 196 11.98 2.38 5.88
C LEU A 196 12.62 2.13 4.51
N PHE A 197 13.19 3.15 3.87
CA PHE A 197 13.93 2.99 2.61
C PHE A 197 15.21 2.16 2.78
N ARG A 198 15.96 2.40 3.85
CA ARG A 198 17.27 1.76 4.09
C ARG A 198 17.15 0.27 4.42
N ILE A 199 16.08 -0.13 5.11
CA ILE A 199 15.82 -1.53 5.47
C ILE A 199 15.48 -2.36 4.23
N PHE A 200 14.73 -1.78 3.28
CA PHE A 200 14.21 -2.50 2.11
C PHE A 200 15.02 -2.29 0.83
N ASN A 201 16.02 -1.43 0.88
CA ASN A 201 16.99 -1.25 -0.19
C ASN A 201 18.38 -1.13 0.47
N PRO A 202 18.95 -2.24 0.99
CA PRO A 202 20.32 -2.23 1.46
C PRO A 202 21.17 -1.99 0.21
N LEU A 203 21.58 -0.74 0.00
CA LEU A 203 22.59 -0.45 -1.00
C LEU A 203 23.77 -1.39 -0.71
N LYS A 204 24.17 -2.11 -1.77
CA LYS A 204 25.45 -2.78 -1.90
C LYS A 204 26.52 -1.89 -1.27
N SER A 205 26.97 -2.24 -0.07
CA SER A 205 28.24 -1.76 0.49
C SER A 205 29.36 -2.58 -0.13
#